data_AF-A0A7V3CV74-F1
#
_entry.id   AF-A0A7V3CV74-F1
#
_cell.length_a   1.000
_cell.length_b   1.000
_cell.length_c   1.000
_cell.angle_alpha   90.00
_cell.angle_beta   90.00
_cell.angle_gamma   90.00
#
_symmetry.space_group_name_H-M   'P 1'
#
loop_
_entity.id
_entity.type
_entity.pdbx_description
1 polymer ?
#
loop_
_entity_poly.entity_id
_entity_poly.type
_entity_poly.pdbx_seq_one_letter_code
_entity_poly.pdbx_strand_id
1 'polypeptide(L)' 'TYLFCKLNIAKLADGIYMKHIAGVGLLGGIGFTMSVFITLLAFNDIAIINVSKLSILIASLLSAVFGLIYLRLTLKKA' A
#
# COMPACT_ATOMS: atom_id res chain seq x y z
N THR A 1 7.16 -7.86 -7.08
CA THR A 1 8.62 -7.86 -7.35
C THR A 1 9.34 -9.14 -6.94
N TYR A 2 9.10 -9.69 -5.74
CA TYR A 2 9.81 -10.89 -5.25
C TYR A 2 9.81 -12.07 -6.25
N LEU A 3 8.66 -12.42 -6.82
CA LEU A 3 8.53 -13.54 -7.76
C LEU A 3 9.36 -13.33 -9.05
N PHE A 4 9.34 -12.11 -9.61
CA PHE A 4 10.10 -11.77 -10.83
C PHE A 4 11.61 -11.82 -10.61
N CYS A 5 12.11 -11.38 -9.45
CA CYS A 5 13.53 -11.49 -9.12
C CYS A 5 13.95 -12.93 -8.84
N LYS A 6 13.09 -13.75 -8.22
CA LYS A 6 13.36 -15.18 -7.99
C LYS A 6 13.43 -15.97 -9.30
N LEU A 7 12.62 -15.60 -10.29
CA LEU A 7 12.60 -16.20 -11.62
C LEU A 7 13.66 -15.61 -12.58
N ASN A 8 14.55 -14.71 -12.11
CA ASN A 8 15.55 -14.00 -12.92
C ASN A 8 14.96 -13.20 -14.11
N ILE A 9 13.67 -12.86 -14.08
CA ILE A 9 12.99 -12.09 -15.13
C ILE A 9 13.25 -10.58 -14.97
N ALA A 10 13.52 -10.12 -13.73
CA ALA A 10 13.80 -8.72 -13.44
C ALA A 10 14.90 -8.58 -12.36
N LYS A 11 15.75 -7.56 -12.50
CA LYS A 11 16.77 -7.19 -11.50
C LYS A 11 16.42 -5.83 -10.87
N LEU A 12 16.76 -5.66 -9.59
CA LEU A 12 16.66 -4.36 -8.94
C LEU A 12 17.76 -3.44 -9.44
N ALA A 13 17.47 -2.14 -9.55
CA ALA A 13 18.45 -1.12 -9.86
C ALA A 13 19.47 -0.96 -8.72
N ASP A 14 20.66 -0.48 -9.05
CA ASP A 14 21.73 -0.27 -8.08
C ASP A 14 21.30 0.70 -6.97
N GLY A 15 21.54 0.32 -5.71
CA GLY A 15 21.12 1.09 -4.54
C GLY A 15 19.67 0.85 -4.09
N ILE A 16 18.86 0.07 -4.82
CA ILE A 16 17.53 -0.36 -4.37
C ILE A 16 17.62 -1.79 -3.82
N TYR A 17 17.10 -1.97 -2.62
CA TYR A 17 17.00 -3.24 -1.91
C TYR A 17 15.53 -3.64 -1.74
N MET A 18 15.27 -4.92 -1.53
CA MET A 18 13.91 -5.44 -1.28
C MET A 18 13.22 -4.76 -0.10
N LYS A 19 13.99 -4.26 0.88
CA LYS A 19 13.45 -3.47 2.00
C LYS A 19 12.77 -2.18 1.49
N HIS A 20 13.36 -1.44 0.55
CA HIS A 20 12.73 -0.24 -0.01
C HIS A 20 11.42 -0.58 -0.73
N ILE A 21 11.42 -1.67 -1.50
CA ILE A 21 10.22 -2.13 -2.23
C ILE A 21 9.10 -2.53 -1.28
N ALA A 22 9.42 -3.20 -0.17
CA ALA A 22 8.44 -3.50 0.86
C ALA A 22 7.82 -2.21 1.46
N GLY A 23 8.64 -1.19 1.72
CA GLY A 23 8.16 0.10 2.22
C GLY A 23 7.25 0.84 1.23
N VAL A 24 7.64 0.89 -0.05
CA VAL A 24 6.81 1.46 -1.12
C VAL A 24 5.54 0.64 -1.32
N GLY A 25 5.60 -0.68 -1.18
CA GLY A 25 4.42 -1.56 -1.22
C GLY A 25 3.41 -1.27 -0.11
N LEU A 26 3.89 -0.99 1.11
CA LEU A 26 3.02 -0.54 2.22
C LEU A 26 2.35 0.80 1.92
N LEU A 27 3.05 1.74 1.29
CA LEU A 27 2.43 2.99 0.82
C LEU A 27 1.43 2.76 -0.31
N GLY A 28 1.66 1.75 -1.16
CA GLY A 28 0.72 1.32 -2.20
C GLY A 28 -0.61 0.78 -1.67
N GLY A 29 -0.69 0.44 -0.38
CA GLY A 29 -1.95 0.06 0.29
C GLY A 29 -2.91 1.22 0.56
N ILE A 30 -2.53 2.47 0.24
CA ILE A 30 -3.40 3.65 0.39
C ILE A 30 -4.41 3.65 -0.76
N GLY A 31 -5.55 3.02 -0.52
CA GLY A 31 -6.60 2.82 -1.52
C GLY A 31 -7.70 3.89 -1.54
N PHE A 32 -7.67 4.90 -0.66
CA PHE A 32 -8.76 5.86 -0.38
C PHE A 32 -9.81 6.06 -1.49
N THR A 33 -9.46 6.69 -2.61
CA THR A 33 -10.41 6.99 -3.70
C THR A 33 -10.86 5.75 -4.48
N MET A 34 -9.93 4.86 -4.83
CA MET A 34 -10.23 3.66 -5.62
C MET A 34 -11.01 2.60 -4.82
N SER A 35 -10.69 2.42 -3.54
CA SER A 35 -11.40 1.50 -2.64
C SER A 35 -12.80 1.98 -2.31
N VAL A 36 -13.02 3.29 -2.14
CA VAL A 36 -14.37 3.85 -1.96
C VAL A 36 -15.18 3.67 -3.24
N PHE A 37 -14.59 3.87 -4.41
CA PHE A 37 -15.25 3.61 -5.69
C PHE A 37 -15.65 2.13 -5.84
N ILE A 38 -14.75 1.20 -5.53
CA ILE A 38 -15.06 -0.25 -5.53
C ILE A 38 -16.20 -0.57 -4.55
N THR A 39 -16.21 0.04 -3.37
CA THR A 39 -17.27 -0.18 -2.37
C THR A 39 -18.64 0.24 -2.89
N LEU A 40 -18.71 1.38 -3.59
CA LEU A 40 -19.95 1.87 -4.21
C LEU A 40 -20.46 0.97 -5.34
N LEU A 41 -19.57 0.24 -6.02
CA LEU A 41 -19.93 -0.76 -7.03
C LEU A 41 -20.30 -2.11 -6.41
N ALA A 42 -19.69 -2.47 -5.28
CA ALA A 42 -19.83 -3.78 -4.66
C ALA A 42 -21.10 -3.92 -3.79
N PHE A 43 -21.59 -2.81 -3.21
CA PHE A 43 -22.70 -2.82 -2.26
C PHE A 43 -23.77 -1.80 -2.63
N ASN A 44 -25.03 -2.17 -2.39
CA ASN A 44 -26.19 -1.29 -2.56
C ASN A 44 -26.75 -0.77 -1.22
N ASP A 45 -26.39 -1.40 -0.10
CA ASP A 45 -26.82 -1.00 1.24
C ASP A 45 -25.98 0.16 1.77
N ILE A 46 -26.65 1.28 2.06
CA ILE A 46 -26.05 2.52 2.56
C ILE A 46 -25.34 2.32 3.91
N ALA A 47 -25.86 1.46 4.79
CA ALA A 47 -25.25 1.18 6.09
C ALA A 47 -23.87 0.51 5.90
N ILE A 48 -23.80 -0.49 5.01
CA ILE A 48 -22.56 -1.22 4.70
C ILE A 48 -21.55 -0.28 4.01
N ILE A 49 -22.01 0.56 3.08
CA ILE A 49 -21.17 1.55 2.40
C ILE A 49 -20.53 2.52 3.40
N ASN A 50 -21.31 3.02 4.38
CA ASN A 50 -20.80 3.97 5.37
C ASN A 50 -19.75 3.34 6.30
N VAL A 51 -20.00 2.12 6.77
CA VAL A 51 -19.01 1.36 7.58
C VAL A 51 -17.75 1.06 6.76
N SER A 52 -17.90 0.73 5.48
CA SER A 52 -16.79 0.44 4.58
C SER A 52 -15.93 1.68 4.34
N LYS A 53 -16.53 2.86 4.13
CA LYS A 53 -15.80 4.14 4.00
C LYS A 53 -14.93 4.43 5.22
N LEU A 54 -15.48 4.25 6.43
CA LEU A 54 -14.71 4.42 7.67
C LEU A 54 -13.56 3.42 7.76
N SER A 55 -13.82 2.15 7.43
CA SER A 55 -12.80 1.10 7.44
C SER A 55 -11.66 1.41 6.45
N ILE A 56 -11.99 1.87 5.24
CA ILE A 56 -11.01 2.25 4.21
C ILE A 56 -10.16 3.44 4.68
N LEU A 57 -10.77 4.43 5.31
CA LEU A 57 -10.07 5.59 5.88
C LEU A 57 -9.05 5.15 6.94
N ILE A 58 -9.47 4.31 7.88
CA ILE A 58 -8.61 3.79 8.96
C ILE A 58 -7.47 2.96 8.35
N ALA A 59 -7.78 2.03 7.45
CA ALA A 59 -6.77 1.20 6.79
C ALA A 59 -5.77 2.03 5.98
N SER A 60 -6.23 3.04 5.24
CA SER A 60 -5.37 3.95 4.48
C SER A 60 -4.44 4.74 5.39
N LEU A 61 -4.95 5.22 6.53
CA LEU A 61 -4.16 5.95 7.52
C LEU A 61 -3.10 5.05 8.17
N LEU A 62 -3.46 3.82 8.54
CA LEU A 62 -2.50 2.84 9.04
C LEU A 62 -1.43 2.52 7.99
N SER A 63 -1.83 2.30 6.74
CA SER A 63 -0.90 2.05 5.63
C SER A 63 0.08 3.21 5.43
N ALA A 64 -0.41 4.45 5.51
CA ALA A 64 0.41 5.64 5.43
C ALA A 64 1.40 5.74 6.60
N VAL A 65 0.93 5.55 7.84
CA VAL A 65 1.79 5.62 9.04
C VAL A 65 2.86 4.55 9.00
N PHE A 66 2.49 3.28 8.81
CA PHE A 66 3.44 2.18 8.77
C PHE A 66 4.38 2.27 7.56
N GLY A 67 3.85 2.60 6.38
CA GLY A 67 4.65 2.77 5.17
C GLY A 67 5.69 3.89 5.33
N LEU A 68 5.29 5.05 5.87
CA LEU A 68 6.21 6.17 6.11
C LEU A 68 7.26 5.86 7.17
N ILE A 69 6.87 5.25 8.31
CA ILE A 69 7.81 4.86 9.37
C ILE A 69 8.83 3.87 8.81
N TYR A 70 8.36 2.82 8.14
CA TYR A 70 9.22 1.78 7.61
C TYR A 70 10.18 2.32 6.54
N LEU A 71 9.67 3.20 5.65
CA LEU A 71 10.50 3.83 4.63
C LEU A 71 11.52 4.81 5.24
N ARG A 72 11.15 5.56 6.28
CA ARG A 72 12.10 6.40 7.05
C ARG A 72 13.22 5.61 7.70
N LEU A 73 12.93 4.42 8.24
CA LEU A 73 13.95 3.57 8.85
C LEU A 73 14.87 2.91 7.81
N THR A 74 14.33 2.66 6.62
CA THR A 74 15.06 1.94 5.57
C THR A 74 15.87 2.90 4.67
N LEU A 75 15.36 4.10 4.38
CA LEU A 75 16.13 5.12 3.67
C LEU A 75 17.18 5.71 4.61
N LYS A 76 18.46 5.45 4.29
CA LYS A 76 19.56 6.16 4.91
C LYS A 76 19.45 7.63 4.49
N LYS A 77 19.37 8.54 5.47
CA LYS A 77 19.45 9.98 5.25
C LYS A 77 20.73 10.26 4.46
N ALA A 78 20.60 10.77 3.24
CA ALA A 78 21.70 11.30 2.46
C ALA A 78 22.28 12.54 3.15
#